data_AF-A0A6P3Y8M1-F1
#
_entry.id   AF-A0A6P3Y8M1-F1
#
_cell.length_a   1.000
_cell.length_b   1.000
_cell.length_c   1.000
_cell.angle_alpha   90.00
_cell.angle_beta   90.00
_cell.angle_gamma   90.00
#
_symmetry.space_group_name_H-M   'P 1'
#
loop_
_entity.id
_entity.type
_entity.pdbx_description
1 polymer ?
#
loop_
_entity_poly.entity_id
_entity_poly.type
_entity_poly.pdbx_seq_one_letter_code
_entity_poly.pdbx_strand_id
1 'polypeptide(L)'
;MIAWRYPLPTTCLLGGVSYRIYNALIVIQMMQIIVLSLAECTSDGFFFCITMHLCGQLELLRNRFAEIRRGTDDKVHNDNSLRPLIIRHQKLITLARNIEDSFNINILIRFILISVVIAMSGKLFIGLRVITLFRQREYNEVMKMLFFIQFYTLQCFLFTHAGDTLHSQSASIITSIYNTTWYELSPTIVKDLMLIMIRLKIPLRLSAGKFFFLTRSTMTDILKSTMTYISFLQVTMED
;
A
#
# COMPACT_ATOMS: atom_id res chain seq x y z
N MET A 1 41.81 -21.40 -2.01
CA MET A 1 41.29 -20.01 -2.01
C MET A 1 40.00 -20.02 -1.21
N ILE A 2 39.99 -19.44 0.00
CA ILE A 2 38.83 -19.48 0.91
C ILE A 2 37.77 -18.55 0.34
N ALA A 3 36.66 -19.11 -0.15
CA ALA A 3 35.52 -18.34 -0.63
C ALA A 3 34.73 -17.80 0.57
N TRP A 4 35.08 -16.59 0.99
CA TRP A 4 34.36 -15.87 2.04
C TRP A 4 32.93 -15.56 1.58
N ARG A 5 31.93 -16.09 2.30
CA ARG A 5 30.51 -15.88 2.00
C ARG A 5 30.01 -14.65 2.75
N TYR A 6 29.89 -13.54 2.04
CA TYR A 6 29.26 -12.33 2.55
C TYR A 6 27.74 -12.36 2.31
N PRO A 7 26.92 -11.77 3.19
CA PRO A 7 25.47 -11.63 2.98
C PRO A 7 25.12 -10.78 1.74
N LEU A 8 25.99 -9.83 1.37
CA LEU A 8 25.99 -9.14 0.08
C LEU A 8 27.24 -9.56 -0.69
N PRO A 9 27.14 -10.05 -1.94
CA PRO A 9 28.30 -10.56 -2.67
C PRO A 9 29.27 -9.42 -3.05
N THR A 10 30.26 -9.15 -2.19
CA THR A 10 31.36 -8.19 -2.41
C THR A 10 32.70 -8.88 -2.70
N THR A 11 32.66 -10.15 -3.13
CA THR A 11 33.82 -11.04 -3.25
C THR A 11 34.91 -10.53 -4.20
N CYS A 12 34.59 -9.69 -5.18
CA CYS A 12 35.56 -9.22 -6.19
C CYS A 12 36.47 -8.07 -5.74
N LEU A 13 36.18 -7.36 -4.65
CA LEU A 13 36.93 -6.15 -4.23
C LEU A 13 37.92 -6.37 -3.07
N LEU A 14 37.83 -7.50 -2.36
CA LEU A 14 38.49 -7.72 -1.06
C LEU A 14 39.39 -8.98 -1.05
N GLY A 15 40.17 -9.17 -2.12
CA GLY A 15 41.21 -10.20 -2.15
C GLY A 15 42.36 -9.86 -1.19
N GLY A 16 42.60 -10.70 -0.17
CA GLY A 16 43.75 -10.56 0.75
C GLY A 16 43.45 -9.93 2.12
N VAL A 17 42.19 -9.83 2.53
CA VAL A 17 41.80 -9.16 3.78
C VAL A 17 42.03 -10.04 5.01
N SER A 18 42.57 -9.44 6.08
CA SER A 18 42.79 -10.11 7.37
C SER A 18 41.47 -10.55 8.01
N TYR A 19 41.49 -11.70 8.71
CA TYR A 19 40.31 -12.30 9.36
C TYR A 19 39.54 -11.33 10.28
N ARG A 20 40.24 -10.40 10.95
CA ARG A 20 39.60 -9.39 11.82
C ARG A 20 38.75 -8.38 11.03
N ILE A 21 39.24 -7.95 9.88
CA ILE A 21 38.53 -6.99 9.01
C ILE A 21 37.33 -7.68 8.36
N TYR A 22 37.46 -8.96 7.99
CA TYR A 22 36.36 -9.78 7.49
C TYR A 22 35.18 -9.85 8.48
N ASN A 23 35.45 -10.19 9.75
CA ASN A 23 34.41 -10.25 10.77
C ASN A 23 33.76 -8.88 11.03
N ALA A 24 34.57 -7.81 11.05
CA ALA A 24 34.05 -6.45 11.22
C ALA A 24 33.12 -6.05 10.06
N LEU A 25 33.48 -6.37 8.81
CA LEU A 25 32.66 -6.10 7.63
C LEU A 25 31.32 -6.85 7.67
N ILE A 26 31.31 -8.11 8.10
CA ILE A 26 30.06 -8.87 8.26
C ILE A 26 29.16 -8.20 9.30
N VAL A 27 29.69 -7.81 10.46
CA VAL A 27 28.89 -7.15 11.50
C VAL A 27 28.28 -5.86 10.98
N ILE A 28 29.06 -5.05 10.25
CA ILE A 28 28.58 -3.80 9.64
C ILE A 28 27.48 -4.09 8.60
N GLN A 29 27.68 -5.06 7.71
CA GLN A 29 26.68 -5.43 6.70
C GLN A 29 25.39 -5.94 7.33
N MET A 30 25.47 -6.75 8.39
CA MET A 30 24.29 -7.24 9.10
C MET A 30 23.53 -6.11 9.79
N MET A 31 24.25 -5.18 10.44
CA MET A 31 23.63 -3.98 11.02
C MET A 31 22.94 -3.13 9.95
N GLN A 32 23.58 -2.94 8.80
CA GLN A 32 23.00 -2.18 7.69
C GLN A 32 21.70 -2.81 7.17
N ILE A 33 21.67 -4.14 6.96
CA ILE A 33 20.47 -4.86 6.50
C ILE A 33 19.33 -4.72 7.53
N ILE A 34 19.63 -4.85 8.82
CA ILE A 34 18.64 -4.70 9.90
C ILE A 34 18.08 -3.26 9.90
N VAL A 35 18.93 -2.24 9.82
CA VAL A 35 18.49 -0.84 9.81
C VAL A 35 17.61 -0.55 8.58
N LEU A 36 18.01 -1.02 7.39
CA LEU A 36 17.24 -0.81 6.16
C LEU A 36 15.88 -1.50 6.22
N SER A 37 15.84 -2.77 6.64
CA SER A 37 14.57 -3.52 6.75
C SER A 37 13.62 -2.90 7.79
N LEU A 38 14.13 -2.44 8.94
CA LEU A 38 13.31 -1.74 9.93
C LEU A 38 12.78 -0.41 9.39
N ALA A 39 13.61 0.35 8.67
CA ALA A 39 13.20 1.61 8.05
C ALA A 39 12.10 1.40 7.00
N GLU A 40 12.23 0.37 6.16
CA GLU A 40 11.21 0.01 5.16
C GLU A 40 9.90 -0.40 5.83
N CYS A 41 9.94 -1.34 6.79
CA CYS A 41 8.77 -1.78 7.54
C CYS A 41 8.08 -0.61 8.26
N THR A 42 8.85 0.32 8.83
CA THR A 42 8.29 1.49 9.51
C THR A 42 7.62 2.43 8.51
N SER A 43 8.22 2.64 7.34
CA SER A 43 7.66 3.47 6.28
C SER A 43 6.36 2.89 5.72
N ASP A 44 6.31 1.57 5.48
CA ASP A 44 5.09 0.84 5.09
C ASP A 44 4.00 0.95 6.14
N GLY A 45 4.35 0.63 7.39
CA GLY A 45 3.45 0.67 8.53
C GLY A 45 2.90 2.08 8.74
N PHE A 46 3.74 3.11 8.63
CA PHE A 46 3.30 4.50 8.76
C PHE A 46 2.31 4.89 7.66
N PHE A 47 2.58 4.56 6.40
CA PHE A 47 1.64 4.80 5.30
C PHE A 47 0.30 4.09 5.52
N PHE A 48 0.34 2.81 5.89
CA PHE A 48 -0.86 2.02 6.13
C PHE A 48 -1.67 2.61 7.30
N CYS A 49 -1.02 2.89 8.42
CA CYS A 49 -1.65 3.46 9.62
C CYS A 49 -2.27 4.83 9.34
N ILE A 50 -1.57 5.76 8.67
CA ILE A 50 -2.11 7.09 8.40
C ILE A 50 -3.29 7.04 7.42
N THR A 51 -3.24 6.14 6.43
CA THR A 51 -4.33 5.94 5.46
C THR A 51 -5.54 5.32 6.14
N MET A 52 -5.36 4.29 6.98
CA MET A 52 -6.46 3.68 7.74
C MET A 52 -7.03 4.64 8.79
N HIS A 53 -6.19 5.47 9.41
CA HIS A 53 -6.65 6.54 10.28
C HIS A 53 -7.55 7.51 9.52
N LEU A 54 -7.13 7.95 8.32
CA LEU A 54 -7.94 8.78 7.44
C LEU A 54 -9.28 8.11 7.07
N CYS A 55 -9.29 6.81 6.76
CA CYS A 55 -10.52 6.04 6.54
C CYS A 55 -11.46 6.10 7.75
N GLY A 56 -10.93 5.88 8.96
CA GLY A 56 -11.70 5.99 10.20
C GLY A 56 -12.23 7.41 10.45
N GLN A 57 -11.45 8.43 10.12
CA GLN A 57 -11.90 9.83 10.22
C GLN A 57 -13.03 10.16 9.24
N LEU A 58 -13.02 9.57 8.04
CA LEU A 58 -14.10 9.70 7.06
C LEU A 58 -15.36 8.96 7.52
N GLU A 59 -15.22 7.80 8.15
CA GLU A 59 -16.35 7.07 8.74
C GLU A 59 -16.98 7.82 9.92
N LEU A 60 -16.15 8.41 10.80
CA LEU A 60 -16.65 9.28 11.87
C LEU A 60 -17.36 10.52 11.31
N LEU A 61 -16.81 11.10 10.23
CA LEU A 61 -17.44 12.22 9.55
C LEU A 61 -18.81 11.81 8.97
N ARG A 62 -18.90 10.64 8.33
CA ARG A 62 -20.16 10.05 7.83
C ARG A 62 -21.19 9.90 8.95
N ASN A 63 -20.79 9.34 10.09
CA ASN A 63 -21.69 9.12 11.22
C ASN A 63 -22.20 10.45 11.79
N ARG A 64 -21.35 11.48 11.88
CA ARG A 64 -21.77 12.82 12.33
C ARG A 64 -22.74 13.50 11.37
N PHE A 65 -22.55 13.33 10.06
CA PHE A 65 -23.55 13.79 9.07
C PHE A 65 -24.89 13.07 9.27
N ALA A 66 -24.89 11.79 9.66
CA ALA A 66 -26.10 11.05 9.97
C ALA A 66 -26.74 11.43 11.33
N GLU A 67 -25.95 11.90 12.30
CA GLU A 67 -26.40 12.34 13.63
C GLU A 67 -27.03 13.73 13.64
N ILE A 68 -26.53 14.69 12.84
CA ILE A 68 -27.17 16.01 12.67
C ILE A 68 -28.66 15.87 12.37
N ARG A 69 -29.03 14.81 11.65
CA ARG A 69 -30.42 14.48 11.32
C ARG A 69 -31.24 13.95 12.50
N ARG A 70 -30.65 13.22 13.45
CA ARG A 70 -31.40 12.66 14.60
C ARG A 70 -31.76 13.72 15.64
N GLY A 71 -30.94 14.76 15.76
CA GLY A 71 -31.18 15.86 16.70
C GLY A 71 -32.20 16.90 16.22
N THR A 72 -32.70 16.80 14.99
CA THR A 72 -33.64 17.78 14.41
C THR A 72 -35.07 17.70 14.95
N ASP A 73 -35.40 16.69 15.76
CA ASP A 73 -36.71 16.59 16.44
C ASP A 73 -36.83 17.54 17.65
N ASP A 74 -35.71 18.00 18.22
CA ASP A 74 -35.72 18.91 19.36
C ASP A 74 -34.66 20.01 19.19
N LYS A 75 -35.17 21.22 18.92
CA LYS A 75 -34.51 22.54 19.01
C LYS A 75 -33.79 23.04 17.75
N VAL A 76 -34.50 23.97 17.10
CA VAL A 76 -34.04 25.34 16.78
C VAL A 76 -32.58 25.46 16.33
N HIS A 77 -32.43 25.70 15.02
CA HIS A 77 -31.42 26.58 14.44
C HIS A 77 -29.97 26.28 14.83
N ASN A 78 -29.28 25.44 14.04
CA ASN A 78 -27.83 25.43 14.12
C ASN A 78 -27.14 25.27 12.76
N ASP A 79 -27.22 26.35 11.97
CA ASP A 79 -26.36 26.61 10.81
C ASP A 79 -24.85 26.45 11.17
N ASN A 80 -24.51 26.65 12.45
CA ASN A 80 -23.18 26.48 13.01
C ASN A 80 -22.72 25.01 13.18
N SER A 81 -23.59 24.01 13.01
CA SER A 81 -23.23 22.58 13.15
C SER A 81 -22.67 21.96 11.87
N LEU A 82 -23.06 22.49 10.69
CA LEU A 82 -22.61 22.00 9.39
C LEU A 82 -21.22 22.53 9.03
N ARG A 83 -20.97 23.82 9.30
CA ARG A 83 -19.68 24.48 9.06
C ARG A 83 -18.46 23.73 9.59
N PRO A 84 -18.42 23.23 10.85
CA PRO A 84 -17.27 22.47 11.35
C PRO A 84 -17.08 21.11 10.65
N LEU A 85 -18.15 20.48 10.15
CA LEU A 85 -18.06 19.24 9.38
C LEU A 85 -17.46 19.48 8.00
N ILE A 86 -17.85 20.57 7.34
CA ILE A 86 -17.26 20.99 6.05
C ILE A 86 -15.77 21.25 6.22
N ILE A 87 -15.39 22.04 7.22
CA ILE A 87 -13.99 22.35 7.52
C ILE A 87 -13.21 21.06 7.81
N ARG A 88 -13.79 20.13 8.57
CA ARG A 88 -13.17 18.83 8.84
C ARG A 88 -13.02 18.02 7.56
N HIS A 89 -14.05 17.93 6.73
CA HIS A 89 -13.99 17.22 5.45
C HIS A 89 -12.87 17.76 4.55
N GLN A 90 -12.77 19.10 4.44
CA GLN A 90 -11.72 19.74 3.65
C GLN A 90 -10.32 19.46 4.20
N LYS A 91 -10.15 19.45 5.53
CA LYS A 91 -8.89 19.03 6.17
C LYS A 91 -8.54 17.58 5.86
N LEU A 92 -9.52 16.67 5.84
CA LEU A 92 -9.30 15.27 5.48
C LEU A 92 -8.91 15.10 4.00
N ILE A 93 -9.51 15.88 3.09
CA ILE A 93 -9.09 15.92 1.68
C ILE A 93 -7.63 16.39 1.57
N THR A 94 -7.26 17.47 2.29
CA THR A 94 -5.88 17.96 2.30
C THR A 94 -4.92 16.92 2.86
N LEU A 95 -5.30 16.21 3.93
CA LEU A 95 -4.49 15.12 4.48
C LEU A 95 -4.30 13.99 3.45
N ALA A 96 -5.35 13.60 2.73
CA ALA A 96 -5.28 12.59 1.68
C ALA A 96 -4.29 12.99 0.57
N ARG A 97 -4.35 14.26 0.13
CA ARG A 97 -3.42 14.80 -0.87
C ARG A 97 -1.98 14.83 -0.36
N ASN A 98 -1.77 15.24 0.88
CA ASN A 98 -0.43 15.25 1.46
C ASN A 98 0.17 13.84 1.56
N ILE A 99 -0.65 12.83 1.92
CA ILE A 99 -0.25 11.42 1.92
C ILE A 99 0.12 10.99 0.50
N GLU A 100 -0.73 11.29 -0.48
CA GLU A 100 -0.48 10.97 -1.88
C GLU A 100 0.82 11.62 -2.37
N ASP A 101 0.98 12.92 -2.23
CA ASP A 101 2.16 13.65 -2.71
C ASP A 101 3.46 13.16 -2.04
N SER A 102 3.40 12.77 -0.76
CA SER A 102 4.57 12.26 -0.02
C SER A 102 4.98 10.84 -0.43
N PHE A 103 4.00 9.97 -0.69
CA PHE A 103 4.25 8.53 -0.90
C PHE A 103 4.11 8.07 -2.36
N ASN A 104 3.57 8.89 -3.25
CA ASN A 104 3.31 8.57 -4.65
C ASN A 104 4.52 7.91 -5.35
N ILE A 105 5.68 8.57 -5.33
CA ILE A 105 6.89 8.08 -6.02
C ILE A 105 7.44 6.84 -5.30
N ASN A 106 7.40 6.85 -3.96
CA ASN A 106 7.88 5.73 -3.15
C ASN A 106 7.09 4.45 -3.45
N ILE A 107 5.75 4.55 -3.50
CA ILE A 107 4.85 3.44 -3.83
C ILE A 107 5.09 2.97 -5.26
N LEU A 108 5.31 3.86 -6.22
CA LEU A 108 5.66 3.48 -7.59
C LEU A 108 6.92 2.63 -7.64
N ILE A 109 8.01 3.09 -7.00
CA ILE A 109 9.28 2.36 -6.94
C ILE A 109 9.08 0.99 -6.29
N ARG A 110 8.33 0.93 -5.18
CA ARG A 110 8.01 -0.33 -4.49
C ARG A 110 7.30 -1.32 -5.39
N PHE A 111 6.30 -0.87 -6.14
CA PHE A 111 5.54 -1.75 -7.04
C PHE A 111 6.41 -2.29 -8.18
N ILE A 112 7.33 -1.47 -8.72
CA ILE A 112 8.33 -1.92 -9.69
C ILE A 112 9.26 -2.96 -9.05
N LEU A 113 9.80 -2.69 -7.86
CA LEU A 113 10.67 -3.64 -7.16
C LEU A 113 9.97 -4.98 -6.88
N ILE A 114 8.72 -4.94 -6.42
CA ILE A 114 7.91 -6.15 -6.18
C ILE A 114 7.76 -6.94 -7.48
N SER A 115 7.44 -6.30 -8.60
CA SER A 115 7.32 -7.00 -9.89
C SER A 115 8.62 -7.68 -10.32
N VAL A 116 9.77 -7.01 -10.16
CA VAL A 116 11.09 -7.56 -10.47
C VAL A 116 11.43 -8.73 -9.55
N VAL A 117 11.19 -8.58 -8.24
CA VAL A 117 11.47 -9.65 -7.27
C VAL A 117 10.62 -10.89 -7.56
N ILE A 118 9.31 -10.74 -7.80
CA ILE A 118 8.45 -11.87 -8.10
C ILE A 118 8.89 -12.53 -9.42
N ALA A 119 9.20 -11.76 -10.47
CA ALA A 119 9.70 -12.30 -11.74
C ALA A 119 11.04 -13.07 -11.60
N MET A 120 12.00 -12.51 -10.86
CA MET A 120 13.30 -13.16 -10.61
C MET A 120 13.14 -14.41 -9.76
N SER A 121 12.26 -14.36 -8.76
CA SER A 121 11.94 -15.52 -7.93
C SER A 121 11.30 -16.63 -8.78
N GLY A 122 10.39 -16.32 -9.69
CA GLY A 122 9.78 -17.29 -10.61
C GLY A 122 10.80 -18.05 -11.46
N LYS A 123 11.81 -17.35 -12.02
CA LYS A 123 12.92 -18.01 -12.73
C LYS A 123 13.68 -19.00 -11.85
N LEU A 124 13.99 -18.60 -10.61
CA LEU A 124 14.70 -19.45 -9.66
C LEU A 124 13.85 -20.66 -9.26
N PHE A 125 12.54 -20.50 -9.06
CA PHE A 125 11.64 -21.62 -8.75
C PHE A 125 11.62 -22.66 -9.85
N ILE A 126 11.58 -22.22 -11.11
CA ILE A 126 11.59 -23.11 -12.28
C ILE A 126 12.93 -23.82 -12.40
N GLY A 127 14.05 -23.09 -12.34
CA GLY A 127 15.39 -23.69 -12.36
C GLY A 127 15.61 -24.67 -11.20
N LEU A 128 15.10 -24.33 -10.01
CA LEU A 128 15.19 -25.17 -8.82
C LEU A 128 14.26 -26.38 -8.90
N ARG A 129 13.08 -26.31 -9.52
CA ARG A 129 12.21 -27.48 -9.80
C ARG A 129 12.91 -28.49 -10.68
N VAL A 130 13.60 -28.04 -11.74
CA VAL A 130 14.41 -28.89 -12.61
C VAL A 130 15.58 -29.53 -11.83
N ILE A 131 16.26 -28.76 -10.98
CA ILE A 131 17.43 -29.25 -10.21
C ILE A 131 17.03 -30.15 -9.02
N THR A 132 15.94 -29.85 -8.31
CA THR A 132 15.47 -30.60 -7.13
C THR A 132 14.85 -31.94 -7.48
N LEU A 133 14.27 -32.09 -8.69
CA LEU A 133 13.95 -33.41 -9.27
C LEU A 133 15.19 -34.31 -9.37
N PHE A 134 16.38 -33.74 -9.53
CA PHE A 134 17.66 -34.46 -9.61
C PHE A 134 18.46 -34.50 -8.30
N ARG A 135 18.23 -33.59 -7.34
CA ARG A 135 19.03 -33.49 -6.10
C ARG A 135 18.18 -33.12 -4.88
N GLN A 136 17.95 -34.07 -3.98
CA GLN A 136 17.14 -33.98 -2.76
C GLN A 136 17.60 -32.98 -1.66
N ARG A 137 18.46 -32.00 -1.94
CA ARG A 137 19.19 -31.25 -0.89
C ARG A 137 18.91 -29.74 -0.74
N GLU A 138 17.93 -29.17 -1.43
CA GLU A 138 17.76 -27.69 -1.45
C GLU A 138 16.41 -27.16 -0.92
N TYR A 139 15.76 -27.85 0.04
CA TYR A 139 14.51 -27.37 0.66
C TYR A 139 14.62 -25.97 1.31
N ASN A 140 15.79 -25.61 1.85
CA ASN A 140 15.98 -24.34 2.54
C ASN A 140 15.86 -23.12 1.60
N GLU A 141 16.36 -23.24 0.36
CA GLU A 141 16.30 -22.14 -0.60
C GLU A 141 14.90 -21.96 -1.18
N VAL A 142 14.16 -23.06 -1.40
CA VAL A 142 12.72 -23.01 -1.74
C VAL A 142 11.93 -22.28 -0.67
N MET A 143 12.14 -22.63 0.60
CA MET A 143 11.40 -22.03 1.73
C MET A 143 11.68 -20.54 1.88
N LYS A 144 12.95 -20.11 1.74
CA LYS A 144 13.30 -18.69 1.74
C LYS A 144 12.59 -17.95 0.61
N MET A 145 12.59 -18.52 -0.59
CA MET A 145 11.95 -17.90 -1.75
C MET A 145 10.45 -17.73 -1.55
N LEU A 146 9.76 -18.77 -1.05
CA LEU A 146 8.33 -18.69 -0.74
C LEU A 146 8.04 -17.61 0.31
N PHE A 147 8.88 -17.49 1.33
CA PHE A 147 8.75 -16.44 2.34
C PHE A 147 8.87 -15.03 1.73
N PHE A 148 9.84 -14.80 0.84
CA PHE A 148 9.98 -13.51 0.14
C PHE A 148 8.75 -13.19 -0.72
N ILE A 149 8.27 -14.14 -1.53
CA ILE A 149 7.05 -13.91 -2.35
C ILE A 149 5.88 -13.55 -1.44
N GLN A 150 5.68 -14.31 -0.36
CA GLN A 150 4.58 -14.07 0.57
C GLN A 150 4.67 -12.69 1.21
N PHE A 151 5.87 -12.28 1.63
CA PHE A 151 6.12 -10.96 2.22
C PHE A 151 5.78 -9.81 1.24
N TYR A 152 6.31 -9.83 0.02
CA TYR A 152 6.06 -8.77 -0.96
C TYR A 152 4.62 -8.75 -1.46
N THR A 153 3.97 -9.93 -1.56
CA THR A 153 2.55 -10.02 -1.89
C THR A 153 1.70 -9.40 -0.79
N LEU A 154 2.01 -9.68 0.48
CA LEU A 154 1.33 -9.07 1.62
C LEU A 154 1.52 -7.55 1.65
N GLN A 155 2.74 -7.07 1.38
CA GLN A 155 3.03 -5.64 1.29
C GLN A 155 2.16 -4.97 0.21
N CYS A 156 2.12 -5.53 -1.01
CA CYS A 156 1.26 -5.04 -2.09
C CYS A 156 -0.23 -5.03 -1.71
N PHE A 157 -0.68 -6.10 -1.03
CA PHE A 157 -2.05 -6.18 -0.51
C PHE A 157 -2.35 -5.05 0.48
N LEU A 158 -1.46 -4.74 1.42
CA LEU A 158 -1.68 -3.67 2.39
C LEU A 158 -1.85 -2.29 1.70
N PHE A 159 -1.00 -1.96 0.72
CA PHE A 159 -1.10 -0.71 -0.03
C PHE A 159 -2.42 -0.59 -0.80
N THR A 160 -2.76 -1.63 -1.56
CA THR A 160 -3.98 -1.62 -2.39
C THR A 160 -5.24 -1.71 -1.55
N HIS A 161 -5.22 -2.44 -0.44
CA HIS A 161 -6.33 -2.51 0.51
C HIS A 161 -6.60 -1.15 1.18
N ALA A 162 -5.55 -0.46 1.62
CA ALA A 162 -5.68 0.86 2.23
C ALA A 162 -6.25 1.89 1.24
N GLY A 163 -5.72 1.91 0.00
CA GLY A 163 -6.22 2.80 -1.06
C GLY A 163 -7.67 2.53 -1.45
N ASP A 164 -8.04 1.25 -1.61
CA ASP A 164 -9.39 0.84 -2.00
C ASP A 164 -10.42 1.10 -0.87
N THR A 165 -10.03 0.88 0.38
CA THR A 165 -10.86 1.20 1.54
C THR A 165 -11.09 2.70 1.67
N LEU A 166 -10.05 3.52 1.44
CA LEU A 166 -10.18 4.98 1.41
C LEU A 166 -11.15 5.43 0.32
N HIS A 167 -11.03 4.85 -0.87
CA HIS A 167 -11.94 5.11 -1.98
C HIS A 167 -13.38 4.77 -1.62
N SER A 168 -13.63 3.57 -1.10
CA SER A 168 -14.96 3.10 -0.69
C SER A 168 -15.57 3.97 0.41
N GLN A 169 -14.81 4.29 1.47
CA GLN A 169 -15.28 5.11 2.58
C GLN A 169 -15.63 6.53 2.11
N SER A 170 -14.79 7.14 1.26
CA SER A 170 -15.08 8.47 0.71
C SER A 170 -16.35 8.48 -0.16
N ALA A 171 -16.56 7.44 -0.97
CA ALA A 171 -17.76 7.29 -1.79
C ALA A 171 -19.02 6.98 -0.95
N SER A 172 -18.87 6.31 0.20
CA SER A 172 -20.00 6.00 1.09
C SER A 172 -20.59 7.25 1.77
N ILE A 173 -19.82 8.35 1.89
CA ILE A 173 -20.31 9.58 2.53
C ILE A 173 -21.47 10.15 1.73
N ILE A 174 -21.35 10.25 0.40
CA ILE A 174 -22.41 10.83 -0.44
C ILE A 174 -23.68 9.97 -0.43
N THR A 175 -23.57 8.64 -0.48
CA THR A 175 -24.75 7.76 -0.43
C THR A 175 -25.44 7.86 0.92
N SER A 176 -24.67 8.01 2.00
CA SER A 176 -25.23 8.20 3.34
C SER A 176 -25.97 9.53 3.47
N ILE A 177 -25.43 10.61 2.91
CA ILE A 177 -26.10 11.92 2.87
C ILE A 177 -27.35 11.86 1.96
N TYR A 178 -27.26 11.22 0.79
CA TYR A 178 -28.39 11.12 -0.14
C TYR A 178 -29.57 10.35 0.45
N ASN A 179 -29.30 9.27 1.19
CA ASN A 179 -30.31 8.46 1.88
C ASN A 179 -30.91 9.15 3.13
N THR A 180 -30.58 10.41 3.38
CA THR A 180 -31.22 11.20 4.43
C THR A 180 -32.41 12.00 3.90
N THR A 181 -33.31 12.44 4.78
CA THR A 181 -34.40 13.38 4.47
C THR A 181 -33.87 14.81 4.36
N TRP A 182 -32.79 15.00 3.59
CA TRP A 182 -32.12 16.28 3.44
C TRP A 182 -33.04 17.37 2.86
N TYR A 183 -34.06 16.98 2.10
CA TYR A 183 -35.06 17.88 1.52
C TYR A 183 -36.03 18.49 2.55
N GLU A 184 -36.06 17.99 3.79
CA GLU A 184 -36.87 18.52 4.90
C GLU A 184 -36.10 19.56 5.73
N LEU A 185 -34.80 19.76 5.46
CA LEU A 185 -33.96 20.72 6.17
C LEU A 185 -34.22 22.16 5.71
N SER A 186 -33.78 23.12 6.51
CA SER A 186 -33.87 24.55 6.14
C SER A 186 -33.15 24.84 4.80
N PRO A 187 -33.67 25.75 3.96
CA PRO A 187 -33.17 25.98 2.61
C PRO A 187 -31.69 26.39 2.56
N THR A 188 -31.17 27.07 3.58
CA THR A 188 -29.75 27.43 3.70
C THR A 188 -28.87 26.19 3.86
N ILE A 189 -29.25 25.27 4.75
CA ILE A 189 -28.55 24.00 4.99
C ILE A 189 -28.62 23.09 3.75
N VAL A 190 -29.78 23.05 3.07
CA VAL A 190 -29.97 22.27 1.83
C VAL A 190 -28.99 22.73 0.74
N LYS A 191 -28.83 24.04 0.56
CA LYS A 191 -27.89 24.60 -0.42
C LYS A 191 -26.45 24.22 -0.13
N ASP A 192 -26.03 24.32 1.13
CA ASP A 192 -24.67 23.95 1.55
C ASP A 192 -24.44 22.44 1.41
N LEU A 193 -25.41 21.62 1.80
CA LEU A 193 -25.36 20.17 1.65
C LEU A 193 -25.23 19.76 0.17
N MET A 194 -25.98 20.39 -0.73
CA MET A 194 -25.86 20.15 -2.18
C MET A 194 -24.45 20.45 -2.70
N LEU A 195 -23.84 21.56 -2.28
CA LEU A 195 -22.46 21.89 -2.65
C LEU A 195 -21.48 20.81 -2.16
N ILE A 196 -21.65 20.34 -0.92
CA ILE A 196 -20.82 19.26 -0.36
C ILE A 196 -21.02 17.97 -1.16
N MET A 197 -22.26 17.59 -1.48
CA MET A 197 -22.56 16.39 -2.26
C MET A 197 -21.93 16.44 -3.64
N ILE A 198 -21.96 17.59 -4.32
CA ILE A 198 -21.27 17.77 -5.61
C ILE A 198 -19.76 17.54 -5.47
N ARG A 199 -19.13 17.99 -4.37
CA ARG A 199 -17.71 17.74 -4.12
C ARG A 199 -17.42 16.28 -3.76
N LEU A 200 -18.27 15.66 -2.95
CA LEU A 200 -18.16 14.25 -2.53
C LEU A 200 -18.38 13.26 -3.68
N LYS A 201 -19.02 13.67 -4.78
CA LYS A 201 -19.11 12.84 -6.00
C LYS A 201 -17.74 12.48 -6.57
N ILE A 202 -16.70 13.23 -6.23
CA ILE A 202 -15.31 12.90 -6.57
C ILE A 202 -14.69 12.21 -5.34
N PRO A 203 -14.69 10.87 -5.30
CA PRO A 203 -14.13 10.14 -4.17
C PRO A 203 -12.61 10.31 -4.10
N LEU A 204 -12.08 10.20 -2.89
CA LEU A 204 -10.64 10.24 -2.64
C LEU A 204 -10.00 8.98 -3.22
N ARG A 205 -8.92 9.16 -3.97
CA ARG A 205 -8.13 8.08 -4.57
C ARG A 205 -6.67 8.40 -4.39
N LEU A 206 -5.88 7.40 -4.05
CA LEU A 206 -4.42 7.50 -3.98
C LEU A 206 -3.84 6.92 -5.27
N SER A 207 -2.91 7.64 -5.90
CA SER A 207 -2.18 7.16 -7.06
C SER A 207 -0.75 6.73 -6.72
N ALA A 208 -0.24 5.77 -7.48
CA ALA A 208 1.18 5.41 -7.53
C ALA A 208 1.79 6.05 -8.78
N GLY A 209 2.76 6.93 -8.60
CA GLY A 209 3.46 7.58 -9.73
C GLY A 209 2.60 8.51 -10.60
N LYS A 210 1.33 8.76 -10.25
CA LYS A 210 0.27 9.22 -11.17
C LYS A 210 0.05 8.32 -12.39
N PHE A 211 0.59 7.10 -12.40
CA PHE A 211 0.39 6.11 -13.48
C PHE A 211 -0.88 5.29 -13.28
N PHE A 212 -1.12 4.83 -12.04
CA PHE A 212 -2.30 4.02 -11.71
C PHE A 212 -2.80 4.31 -10.29
N PHE A 213 -4.06 3.95 -10.02
CA PHE A 213 -4.69 4.12 -8.71
C PHE A 213 -4.50 2.88 -7.83
N LEU A 214 -4.29 3.10 -6.53
CA LEU A 214 -4.21 2.03 -5.54
C LEU A 214 -5.57 1.38 -5.33
N THR A 215 -5.80 0.31 -6.08
CA THR A 215 -7.06 -0.45 -6.06
C THR A 215 -6.76 -1.94 -5.99
N ARG A 216 -7.73 -2.72 -5.51
CA ARG A 216 -7.60 -4.19 -5.52
C ARG A 216 -7.41 -4.76 -6.94
N SER A 217 -7.95 -4.09 -7.97
CA SER A 217 -7.71 -4.46 -9.37
C SER A 217 -6.24 -4.37 -9.73
N THR A 218 -5.56 -3.27 -9.37
CA THR A 218 -4.14 -3.09 -9.74
C THR A 218 -3.22 -4.16 -9.16
N MET A 219 -3.47 -4.65 -7.94
CA MET A 219 -2.75 -5.81 -7.40
C MET A 219 -2.96 -7.05 -8.28
N THR A 220 -4.21 -7.31 -8.67
CA THR A 220 -4.57 -8.46 -9.50
C THR A 220 -3.90 -8.37 -10.87
N ASP A 221 -3.86 -7.18 -11.46
CA ASP A 221 -3.22 -6.94 -12.76
C ASP A 221 -1.71 -7.18 -12.69
N ILE A 222 -1.05 -6.70 -11.64
CA ILE A 222 0.39 -6.92 -11.42
C ILE A 222 0.71 -8.41 -11.22
N LEU A 223 -0.08 -9.10 -10.39
CA LEU A 223 0.10 -10.54 -10.17
C LEU A 223 -0.12 -11.33 -11.46
N LYS A 224 -1.17 -11.00 -12.23
CA LYS A 224 -1.43 -11.61 -13.55
C LYS A 224 -0.27 -11.38 -14.52
N SER A 225 0.15 -10.13 -14.70
CA SER A 225 1.28 -9.80 -15.59
C SER A 225 2.55 -10.55 -15.20
N THR A 226 2.81 -10.67 -13.90
CA THR A 226 3.99 -11.39 -13.43
C THR A 226 3.88 -12.90 -13.67
N MET A 227 2.71 -13.50 -13.42
CA MET A 227 2.47 -14.92 -13.72
C MET A 227 2.57 -15.21 -15.21
N THR A 228 2.01 -14.36 -16.07
CA THR A 228 2.15 -14.47 -17.54
C THR A 228 3.61 -14.41 -17.96
N TYR A 229 4.40 -13.51 -17.37
CA TYR A 229 5.83 -13.40 -17.65
C TYR A 229 6.60 -14.66 -17.23
N ILE A 230 6.28 -15.21 -16.05
CA ILE A 230 6.86 -16.47 -15.57
C ILE A 230 6.49 -17.63 -16.52
N SER A 231 5.23 -17.74 -16.94
CA SER A 231 4.77 -18.77 -17.87
C SER A 231 5.44 -18.66 -19.25
N PHE A 232 5.55 -17.44 -19.79
CA PHE A 232 6.26 -17.21 -21.07
C PHE A 232 7.72 -17.65 -20.97
N LEU A 233 8.41 -17.24 -19.90
CA LEU A 233 9.79 -17.65 -19.67
C LEU A 233 9.94 -19.16 -19.54
N GLN A 234 8.99 -19.83 -18.89
CA GLN A 234 8.99 -21.28 -18.78
C GLN A 234 8.98 -21.95 -20.15
N VAL A 235 8.06 -21.54 -21.03
CA VAL A 235 7.95 -22.09 -22.40
C VAL A 235 9.26 -21.87 -23.17
N THR A 236 9.82 -20.66 -23.14
CA THR A 236 11.08 -20.36 -23.86
C THR A 236 12.33 -21.06 -23.30
N MET A 237 12.25 -21.64 -22.10
CA MET A 237 13.36 -22.43 -21.52
C MET A 237 13.20 -23.94 -21.76
N GLU A 238 12.01 -24.39 -22.17
CA GLU A 238 11.72 -25.77 -22.54
C GLU A 238 12.03 -26.05 -24.04
N ASP A 239 12.07 -25.00 -24.87
CA ASP A 239 12.52 -25.01 -26.28
C ASP A 239 14.05 -24.85 -26.43
#